data_AF-A2F2U7-F1
#
_entry.id   AF-A2F2U7-F1
#
_cell.length_a   1.000
_cell.length_b   1.000
_cell.length_c   1.000
_cell.angle_alpha   90.00
_cell.angle_beta   90.00
_cell.angle_gamma   90.00
#
_symmetry.space_group_name_H-M   'P 1'
#
loop_
_entity.id
_entity.type
_entity.pdbx_description
1 polymer ?
#
loop_
_entity_poly.entity_id
_entity_poly.type
_entity_poly.pdbx_seq_one_letter_code
_entity_poly.pdbx_strand_id
1 'polypeptide(L)'
;MRYRKTATYNPTIYDLGGHGGGIKGTKGQIPSGSPLSLTSAATQTYGYQVFQGGKGEDGKSTAGSGGGGYYGGRGGSVYLVDAAEYTSGGSGGSSFISGHPGCIAMNSQGSSLGTSIHPSGFFFENTITIQGNSEIPSPTSINSVEDVGHVGNGYVRITVLGSICFRSCNIAVFNIRHFLLILEFMFIC
;
A
#
# COMPACT_ATOMS: atom_id res chain seq x y z
N MET A 1 -11.83 -7.36 -6.05
CA MET A 1 -10.77 -7.58 -7.06
C MET A 1 -9.67 -8.39 -6.39
N ARG A 2 -9.44 -9.64 -6.78
CA ARG A 2 -8.49 -10.55 -6.13
C ARG A 2 -7.21 -10.63 -6.95
N TYR A 3 -6.12 -10.06 -6.46
CA TYR A 3 -4.78 -10.38 -6.95
C TYR A 3 -4.17 -11.40 -5.98
N ARG A 4 -3.91 -12.61 -6.48
CA ARG A 4 -3.24 -13.69 -5.74
C ARG A 4 -1.76 -13.64 -6.14
N LYS A 5 -0.87 -13.26 -5.21
CA LYS A 5 0.56 -13.58 -5.30
C LYS A 5 0.92 -14.41 -4.09
N THR A 6 1.11 -15.71 -4.29
CA THR A 6 1.61 -16.62 -3.27
C THR A 6 3.13 -16.42 -3.19
N ALA A 7 3.63 -15.91 -2.06
CA ALA A 7 5.05 -15.97 -1.73
C ALA A 7 5.18 -16.91 -0.53
N THR A 8 5.67 -18.12 -0.75
CA THR A 8 5.90 -19.09 0.33
C THR A 8 7.13 -18.64 1.11
N TYR A 9 6.95 -18.11 2.32
CA TYR A 9 8.06 -17.85 3.24
C TYR A 9 8.60 -19.20 3.75
N ASN A 10 9.80 -19.58 3.30
CA ASN A 10 10.51 -20.76 3.75
C ASN A 10 11.84 -20.31 4.37
N PRO A 11 12.01 -20.38 5.71
CA PRO A 11 13.15 -19.78 6.42
C PRO A 11 14.51 -20.45 6.16
N THR A 12 14.57 -21.46 5.30
CA THR A 12 15.79 -22.22 4.96
C THR A 12 16.38 -21.88 3.58
N ILE A 13 15.73 -21.00 2.81
CA ILE A 13 16.29 -20.38 1.60
C ILE A 13 16.29 -18.89 1.84
N TYR A 14 17.47 -18.24 1.74
CA TYR A 14 17.59 -16.79 1.80
C TYR A 14 16.58 -16.18 0.82
N ASP A 15 15.50 -15.58 1.34
CA ASP A 15 14.47 -14.98 0.51
C ASP A 15 15.10 -13.78 -0.20
N LEU A 16 15.44 -13.96 -1.47
CA LEU A 16 16.10 -12.92 -2.24
C LEU A 16 15.12 -11.82 -2.65
N GLY A 17 13.81 -12.01 -2.44
CA GLY A 17 12.79 -11.04 -2.78
C GLY A 17 12.84 -9.78 -1.92
N GLY A 18 12.70 -8.62 -2.55
CA GLY A 18 12.41 -7.37 -1.84
C GLY A 18 10.96 -7.32 -1.38
N HIS A 19 10.74 -6.81 -0.16
CA HIS A 19 9.41 -6.60 0.41
C HIS A 19 8.80 -5.26 -0.02
N GLY A 20 7.47 -5.21 -0.08
CA GLY A 20 6.69 -3.99 -0.33
C GLY A 20 6.17 -3.39 0.98
N GLY A 21 4.98 -2.77 0.92
CA GLY A 21 4.24 -2.29 2.10
C GLY A 21 4.42 -0.79 2.35
N GLY A 22 5.64 -0.27 2.25
CA GLY A 22 5.92 1.16 2.34
C GLY A 22 5.70 1.95 1.04
N ILE A 23 5.86 3.27 1.12
CA ILE A 23 5.88 4.17 -0.05
C ILE A 23 7.05 3.89 -1.02
N LYS A 24 8.06 3.15 -0.54
CA LYS A 24 9.16 2.58 -1.32
C LYS A 24 9.24 1.10 -0.96
N GLY A 25 9.32 0.25 -1.96
CA GLY A 25 9.69 -1.15 -1.76
C GLY A 25 11.18 -1.27 -1.42
N THR A 26 11.62 -2.49 -1.16
CA THR A 26 13.05 -2.79 -1.01
C THR A 26 13.63 -3.51 -2.21
N LYS A 27 14.96 -3.44 -2.31
CA LYS A 27 15.71 -4.05 -3.41
C LYS A 27 15.65 -5.56 -3.31
N GLY A 28 15.61 -6.22 -4.46
CA GLY A 28 15.87 -7.66 -4.53
C GLY A 28 17.33 -7.94 -4.19
N GLN A 29 17.56 -8.98 -3.39
CA GLN A 29 18.88 -9.42 -2.94
C GLN A 29 19.53 -10.35 -3.97
N ILE A 30 20.84 -10.55 -3.80
CA ILE A 30 21.66 -11.47 -4.58
C ILE A 30 22.37 -12.44 -3.63
N PRO A 31 22.72 -13.66 -4.10
CA PRO A 31 23.60 -14.55 -3.36
C PRO A 31 24.94 -13.89 -3.05
N SER A 32 25.50 -14.18 -1.87
CA SER A 32 26.83 -13.68 -1.49
C SER A 32 27.89 -14.11 -2.51
N GLY A 33 28.73 -13.16 -2.93
CA GLY A 33 29.76 -13.39 -3.97
C GLY A 33 29.24 -13.37 -5.41
N SER A 34 27.94 -13.08 -5.63
CA SER A 34 27.40 -12.91 -6.98
C SER A 34 27.94 -11.65 -7.65
N PRO A 35 28.26 -11.69 -8.97
CA PRO A 35 28.62 -10.51 -9.76
C PRO A 35 27.41 -9.64 -10.16
N LEU A 36 26.18 -10.07 -9.84
CA LEU A 36 24.96 -9.33 -10.15
C LEU A 36 24.85 -8.05 -9.32
N SER A 37 24.11 -7.07 -9.84
CA SER A 37 23.67 -5.91 -9.06
C SER A 37 22.32 -6.18 -8.39
N LEU A 38 22.10 -5.56 -7.22
CA LEU A 38 20.80 -5.61 -6.54
C LEU A 38 19.68 -5.03 -7.43
N THR A 39 18.54 -5.70 -7.45
CA THR A 39 17.36 -5.26 -8.23
C THR A 39 16.76 -3.98 -7.64
N SER A 40 16.73 -2.90 -8.42
CA SER A 40 16.20 -1.60 -7.99
C SER A 40 14.76 -1.66 -7.49
N ALA A 41 14.51 -1.05 -6.33
CA ALA A 41 13.20 -0.99 -5.70
C ALA A 41 12.22 -0.03 -6.41
N ALA A 42 10.91 -0.33 -6.28
CA ALA A 42 9.87 0.59 -6.73
C ALA A 42 9.64 1.74 -5.74
N THR A 43 9.21 2.88 -6.27
CA THR A 43 8.86 4.10 -5.54
C THR A 43 7.49 4.60 -5.99
N GLN A 44 7.12 5.83 -5.66
CA GLN A 44 5.85 6.44 -6.07
C GLN A 44 5.83 6.91 -7.54
N THR A 45 6.96 6.89 -8.24
CA THR A 45 7.07 7.36 -9.65
C THR A 45 7.97 6.47 -10.50
N TYR A 46 8.48 5.37 -9.95
CA TYR A 46 9.44 4.51 -10.62
C TYR A 46 9.22 3.06 -10.21
N GLY A 47 9.35 2.14 -11.16
CA GLY A 47 9.19 0.71 -10.93
C GLY A 47 9.25 -0.06 -12.25
N TYR A 48 8.64 -1.26 -12.25
CA TYR A 48 8.37 -2.01 -13.47
C TYR A 48 7.14 -1.43 -14.20
N GLN A 49 5.96 -1.58 -13.61
CA GLN A 49 4.71 -1.08 -14.15
C GLN A 49 3.74 -0.77 -13.01
N VAL A 50 2.80 0.12 -13.27
CA VAL A 50 1.72 0.43 -12.34
C VAL A 50 0.87 -0.84 -12.10
N PHE A 51 0.58 -1.16 -10.85
CA PHE A 51 -0.20 -2.34 -10.42
C PHE A 51 0.39 -3.72 -10.74
N GLN A 52 1.54 -3.79 -11.43
CA GLN A 52 2.10 -5.05 -11.90
C GLN A 52 3.60 -5.14 -11.60
N GLY A 53 4.01 -6.26 -10.99
CA GLY A 53 5.41 -6.60 -10.79
C GLY A 53 6.05 -7.20 -12.05
N GLY A 54 7.35 -6.99 -12.19
CA GLY A 54 8.13 -7.50 -13.32
C GLY A 54 8.35 -9.01 -13.26
N LYS A 55 8.32 -9.65 -14.43
CA LYS A 55 8.75 -11.05 -14.58
C LYS A 55 10.27 -11.14 -14.30
N GLY A 56 10.69 -12.14 -13.55
CA GLY A 56 12.11 -12.49 -13.45
C GLY A 56 12.61 -13.10 -14.77
N GLU A 57 13.90 -12.96 -15.03
CA GLU A 57 14.54 -13.57 -16.20
C GLU A 57 14.51 -15.11 -16.13
N ASP A 58 14.35 -15.74 -17.30
CA ASP A 58 14.38 -17.18 -17.45
C ASP A 58 15.83 -17.68 -17.42
N GLY A 59 16.07 -18.79 -16.70
CA GLY A 59 17.38 -19.41 -16.52
C GLY A 59 17.23 -20.85 -16.05
N LYS A 60 18.34 -21.57 -15.87
CA LYS A 60 18.34 -22.92 -15.27
C LYS A 60 17.70 -22.89 -13.87
N SER A 61 17.96 -21.83 -13.14
CA SER A 61 17.26 -21.35 -11.97
C SER A 61 16.61 -20.03 -12.36
N THR A 62 15.28 -19.94 -12.31
CA THR A 62 14.57 -18.72 -12.68
C THR A 62 14.83 -17.62 -11.64
N ALA A 63 15.03 -16.38 -12.09
CA ALA A 63 15.16 -15.25 -11.18
C ALA A 63 13.83 -14.88 -10.51
N GLY A 64 13.91 -14.19 -9.36
CA GLY A 64 12.73 -13.81 -8.59
C GLY A 64 11.87 -12.79 -9.33
N SER A 65 10.55 -12.92 -9.24
CA SER A 65 9.62 -11.94 -9.82
C SER A 65 9.36 -10.76 -8.88
N GLY A 66 9.21 -9.56 -9.44
CA GLY A 66 8.94 -8.34 -8.70
C GLY A 66 7.59 -8.36 -7.99
N GLY A 67 7.52 -7.74 -6.81
CA GLY A 67 6.26 -7.54 -6.07
C GLY A 67 5.29 -6.64 -6.84
N GLY A 68 3.98 -6.90 -6.72
CA GLY A 68 2.97 -5.92 -7.15
C GLY A 68 2.98 -4.69 -6.24
N GLY A 69 2.17 -3.69 -6.57
CA GLY A 69 2.07 -2.45 -5.80
C GLY A 69 1.54 -1.32 -6.65
N TYR A 70 1.47 -0.13 -6.09
CA TYR A 70 1.13 1.08 -6.83
C TYR A 70 2.04 1.26 -8.05
N TYR A 71 3.36 1.27 -7.83
CA TYR A 71 4.32 0.79 -8.81
C TYR A 71 4.81 -0.58 -8.37
N GLY A 72 4.72 -1.57 -9.27
CA GLY A 72 5.29 -2.88 -9.02
C GLY A 72 6.81 -2.85 -9.08
N GLY A 73 7.42 -3.71 -8.28
CA GLY A 73 8.84 -3.98 -8.27
C GLY A 73 9.32 -4.65 -9.56
N ARG A 74 10.62 -4.58 -9.81
CA ARG A 74 11.27 -5.18 -10.98
C ARG A 74 11.53 -6.66 -10.75
N GLY A 75 11.50 -7.45 -11.82
CA GLY A 75 12.01 -8.82 -11.78
C GLY A 75 13.52 -8.82 -11.59
N GLY A 76 14.03 -9.88 -11.00
CA GLY A 76 15.46 -10.15 -10.92
C GLY A 76 16.01 -10.62 -12.26
N SER A 77 17.33 -10.51 -12.39
CA SER A 77 18.11 -10.97 -13.53
C SER A 77 18.86 -12.27 -13.25
N VAL A 78 19.23 -12.94 -14.35
CA VAL A 78 20.10 -14.11 -14.42
C VAL A 78 21.42 -13.69 -15.06
N TYR A 79 22.55 -14.17 -14.53
CA TYR A 79 23.85 -13.93 -15.12
C TYR A 79 24.71 -15.19 -15.10
N LEU A 80 25.34 -15.47 -16.25
CA LEU A 80 26.16 -16.65 -16.48
C LEU A 80 27.63 -16.25 -16.55
N VAL A 81 28.46 -16.90 -15.73
CA VAL A 81 29.92 -16.80 -15.82
C VAL A 81 30.48 -18.20 -15.84
N ASP A 82 31.25 -18.51 -16.87
CA ASP A 82 31.80 -19.85 -17.15
C ASP A 82 30.70 -20.93 -17.16
N ALA A 83 30.60 -21.73 -16.09
CA ALA A 83 29.60 -22.78 -15.89
C ALA A 83 28.67 -22.54 -14.69
N ALA A 84 28.80 -21.40 -14.02
CA ALA A 84 27.99 -21.02 -12.87
C ALA A 84 26.88 -20.04 -13.28
N GLU A 85 25.67 -20.30 -12.81
CA GLU A 85 24.53 -19.40 -12.99
C GLU A 85 24.22 -18.71 -11.67
N TYR A 86 24.13 -17.38 -11.72
CA TYR A 86 23.71 -16.53 -10.63
C TYR A 86 22.33 -15.97 -10.92
N THR A 87 21.48 -15.95 -9.91
CA THR A 87 20.14 -15.36 -10.00
C THR A 87 19.98 -14.32 -8.90
N SER A 88 19.16 -13.32 -9.18
CA SER A 88 18.77 -12.31 -8.20
C SER A 88 17.28 -12.42 -7.88
N GLY A 89 16.90 -11.93 -6.70
CA GLY A 89 15.50 -11.77 -6.38
C GLY A 89 14.89 -10.54 -7.05
N GLY A 90 13.56 -10.57 -7.23
CA GLY A 90 12.80 -9.41 -7.66
C GLY A 90 12.68 -8.39 -6.53
N SER A 91 12.46 -7.12 -6.86
CA SER A 91 12.28 -6.07 -5.86
C SER A 91 10.82 -5.99 -5.37
N GLY A 92 10.62 -5.32 -4.23
CA GLY A 92 9.29 -4.99 -3.74
C GLY A 92 8.64 -3.85 -4.53
N GLY A 93 7.31 -3.85 -4.55
CA GLY A 93 6.49 -2.74 -5.04
C GLY A 93 6.28 -1.66 -3.98
N SER A 94 5.77 -0.50 -4.40
CA SER A 94 5.36 0.59 -3.51
C SER A 94 3.88 0.52 -3.15
N SER A 95 3.49 1.11 -2.03
CA SER A 95 2.09 1.28 -1.61
C SER A 95 1.59 2.70 -1.87
N PHE A 96 0.28 2.88 -1.99
CA PHE A 96 -0.35 4.19 -2.11
C PHE A 96 -1.56 4.30 -1.19
N ILE A 97 -1.64 5.41 -0.47
CA ILE A 97 -2.82 5.79 0.32
C ILE A 97 -3.12 7.24 -0.03
N SER A 98 -4.35 7.51 -0.48
CA SER A 98 -4.79 8.86 -0.79
C SER A 98 -4.69 9.76 0.45
N GLY A 99 -3.97 10.89 0.34
CA GLY A 99 -3.71 11.80 1.46
C GLY A 99 -2.49 11.45 2.31
N HIS A 100 -1.80 10.32 2.08
CA HIS A 100 -0.59 9.99 2.83
C HIS A 100 0.61 10.83 2.39
N PRO A 101 1.39 11.41 3.31
CA PRO A 101 2.59 12.16 2.96
C PRO A 101 3.57 11.35 2.11
N GLY A 102 4.07 11.96 1.04
CA GLY A 102 5.02 11.33 0.12
C GLY A 102 4.40 10.41 -0.93
N CYS A 103 3.10 10.09 -0.85
CA CYS A 103 2.39 9.42 -1.94
C CYS A 103 2.12 10.37 -3.11
N ILE A 104 2.11 9.83 -4.33
CA ILE A 104 1.88 10.59 -5.55
C ILE A 104 0.79 9.89 -6.35
N ALA A 105 -0.39 10.50 -6.42
CA ALA A 105 -1.53 10.02 -7.17
C ALA A 105 -1.27 10.06 -8.69
N MET A 106 -2.04 9.26 -9.40
CA MET A 106 -2.00 9.14 -10.85
C MET A 106 -3.41 9.34 -11.41
N ASN A 107 -3.48 9.82 -12.65
CA ASN A 107 -4.72 9.86 -13.40
C ASN A 107 -5.09 8.46 -13.95
N SER A 108 -6.24 8.37 -14.64
CA SER A 108 -6.73 7.12 -15.24
C SER A 108 -5.79 6.53 -16.31
N GLN A 109 -4.84 7.32 -16.82
CA GLN A 109 -3.84 6.91 -17.80
C GLN A 109 -2.50 6.51 -17.15
N GLY A 110 -2.42 6.48 -15.81
CA GLY A 110 -1.20 6.16 -15.08
C GLY A 110 -0.14 7.27 -15.08
N SER A 111 -0.51 8.52 -15.39
CA SER A 111 0.38 9.67 -15.30
C SER A 111 0.31 10.31 -13.92
N SER A 112 1.46 10.67 -13.36
CA SER A 112 1.56 11.36 -12.07
C SER A 112 0.81 12.70 -12.05
N LEU A 113 0.13 12.99 -10.94
CA LEU A 113 -0.62 14.23 -10.71
C LEU A 113 0.09 15.22 -9.77
N GLY A 114 1.24 14.85 -9.19
CA GLY A 114 1.97 15.70 -8.25
C GLY A 114 1.26 15.96 -6.91
N THR A 115 0.13 15.32 -6.65
CA THR A 115 -0.64 15.38 -5.40
C THR A 115 -0.75 14.00 -4.79
N SER A 116 -0.92 13.87 -3.48
CA SER A 116 -1.24 12.58 -2.83
C SER A 116 -2.72 12.24 -2.87
N ILE A 117 -3.58 13.15 -3.35
CA ILE A 117 -5.03 12.98 -3.36
C ILE A 117 -5.46 12.24 -4.63
N HIS A 118 -6.13 11.10 -4.45
CA HIS A 118 -6.71 10.32 -5.53
C HIS A 118 -7.72 11.17 -6.34
N PRO A 119 -7.84 10.98 -7.67
CA PRO A 119 -8.75 11.76 -8.53
C PRO A 119 -10.22 11.81 -8.09
N SER A 120 -10.67 10.87 -7.24
CA SER A 120 -12.02 10.91 -6.66
C SER A 120 -12.22 12.01 -5.61
N GLY A 121 -11.15 12.68 -5.16
CA GLY A 121 -11.18 13.67 -4.08
C GLY A 121 -11.26 13.07 -2.67
N PHE A 122 -11.43 11.75 -2.55
CA PHE A 122 -11.43 11.06 -1.25
C PHE A 122 -10.01 10.81 -0.77
N PHE A 123 -9.75 11.08 0.51
CA PHE A 123 -8.46 10.86 1.16
C PHE A 123 -8.64 10.40 2.60
N PHE A 124 -7.57 9.87 3.16
CA PHE A 124 -7.50 9.43 4.55
C PHE A 124 -6.58 10.34 5.34
N GLU A 125 -6.97 10.62 6.58
CA GLU A 125 -6.15 11.32 7.56
C GLU A 125 -5.49 10.33 8.52
N ASN A 126 -4.41 10.74 9.19
CA ASN A 126 -3.70 9.92 10.19
C ASN A 126 -3.30 8.54 9.66
N THR A 127 -2.74 8.52 8.45
CA THR A 127 -2.37 7.30 7.74
C THR A 127 -0.97 6.85 8.09
N ILE A 128 -0.77 5.54 8.15
CA ILE A 128 0.54 4.91 8.29
C ILE A 128 0.77 3.91 7.15
N THR A 129 2.03 3.76 6.74
CA THR A 129 2.44 2.66 5.86
C THR A 129 3.40 1.77 6.65
N ILE A 130 3.19 0.45 6.58
CA ILE A 130 3.97 -0.55 7.32
C ILE A 130 4.77 -1.35 6.29
N GLN A 131 6.06 -1.54 6.53
CA GLN A 131 6.89 -2.33 5.63
C GLN A 131 6.54 -3.81 5.74
N GLY A 132 6.66 -4.54 4.62
CA GLY A 132 6.31 -5.95 4.53
C GLY A 132 7.22 -6.90 5.31
N ASN A 133 8.24 -6.38 6.01
CA ASN A 133 9.11 -7.09 6.93
C ASN A 133 8.94 -6.61 8.39
N SER A 134 7.86 -5.91 8.68
CA SER A 134 7.51 -5.42 10.02
C SER A 134 6.30 -6.16 10.58
N GLU A 135 6.06 -6.01 11.88
CA GLU A 135 4.86 -6.52 12.54
C GLU A 135 3.60 -5.92 11.91
N ILE A 136 2.68 -6.80 11.48
CA ILE A 136 1.42 -6.40 10.86
C ILE A 136 0.30 -6.47 11.92
N PRO A 137 -0.50 -5.39 12.07
CA PRO A 137 -1.61 -5.37 13.02
C PRO A 137 -2.66 -6.43 12.72
N SER A 138 -3.16 -7.08 13.77
CA SER A 138 -4.18 -8.11 13.65
C SER A 138 -5.51 -7.59 13.09
N PRO A 139 -6.14 -8.33 12.16
CA PRO A 139 -7.45 -7.98 11.63
C PRO A 139 -8.56 -8.13 12.67
N THR A 140 -8.40 -9.02 13.65
CA THR A 140 -9.48 -9.41 14.57
C THR A 140 -9.34 -8.77 15.95
N SER A 141 -8.12 -8.44 16.37
CA SER A 141 -7.85 -7.92 17.72
C SER A 141 -7.21 -6.54 17.65
N ILE A 142 -7.63 -5.62 18.53
CA ILE A 142 -7.07 -4.25 18.60
C ILE A 142 -5.71 -4.31 19.30
N ASN A 143 -4.71 -3.60 18.78
CA ASN A 143 -3.37 -3.50 19.35
C ASN A 143 -2.62 -4.84 19.50
N SER A 144 -3.01 -5.87 18.74
CA SER A 144 -2.23 -7.10 18.65
C SER A 144 -1.59 -7.23 17.27
N VAL A 145 -0.53 -8.03 17.21
CA VAL A 145 0.16 -8.40 15.97
C VAL A 145 -0.43 -9.71 15.47
N GLU A 146 -0.60 -9.85 14.16
CA GLU A 146 -0.89 -11.16 13.55
C GLU A 146 0.39 -11.89 13.19
N ASP A 147 1.29 -11.22 12.47
CA ASP A 147 2.51 -11.83 11.92
C ASP A 147 3.58 -10.75 11.63
N VAL A 148 4.82 -11.18 11.35
CA VAL A 148 5.90 -10.33 10.82
C VAL A 148 5.97 -10.50 9.31
N GLY A 149 5.56 -9.46 8.58
CA GLY A 149 5.17 -9.62 7.19
C GLY A 149 3.84 -10.36 7.04
N HIS A 150 3.36 -10.51 5.80
CA HIS A 150 2.12 -11.25 5.54
C HIS A 150 2.24 -12.12 4.30
N VAL A 151 1.92 -13.40 4.46
CA VAL A 151 1.88 -14.38 3.37
C VAL A 151 0.44 -14.69 3.01
N GLY A 152 0.10 -14.52 1.72
CA GLY A 152 -1.21 -14.88 1.19
C GLY A 152 -2.08 -13.65 0.89
N ASN A 153 -3.38 -13.79 1.10
CA ASN A 153 -4.33 -12.71 0.77
C ASN A 153 -4.33 -11.66 1.88
N GLY A 154 -4.15 -10.40 1.53
CA GLY A 154 -4.32 -9.30 2.48
C GLY A 154 -5.77 -9.19 2.98
N TYR A 155 -5.93 -8.56 4.14
CA TYR A 155 -7.22 -8.24 4.74
C TYR A 155 -7.40 -6.73 4.85
N VAL A 156 -8.66 -6.31 4.93
CA VAL A 156 -9.02 -4.93 5.25
C VAL A 156 -9.87 -4.96 6.52
N ARG A 157 -9.48 -4.14 7.50
CA ARG A 157 -10.27 -3.91 8.71
C ARG A 157 -10.86 -2.51 8.63
N ILE A 158 -12.19 -2.43 8.47
CA ILE A 158 -12.91 -1.16 8.49
C ILE A 158 -13.57 -1.03 9.85
N THR A 159 -13.11 -0.07 10.65
CA THR A 159 -13.79 0.28 11.90
C THR A 159 -14.66 1.49 11.63
N VAL A 160 -15.98 1.30 11.64
CA VAL A 160 -16.91 2.42 11.59
C VAL A 160 -16.95 3.03 12.99
N LEU A 161 -16.39 4.23 13.13
CA LEU A 161 -16.57 5.01 14.36
C LEU A 161 -18.03 5.43 14.42
N GLY A 162 -18.81 4.73 15.25
CA GLY A 162 -20.25 4.95 15.37
C GLY A 162 -20.55 6.40 15.70
N SER A 163 -21.24 7.07 14.77
CA SER A 163 -21.95 8.33 14.96
C SER A 163 -21.16 9.39 15.73
N ILE A 164 -20.22 10.07 15.06
CA ILE A 164 -20.04 11.49 15.39
C ILE A 164 -21.36 12.13 15.01
N CYS A 165 -22.26 12.25 15.99
CA CYS A 165 -23.44 13.07 15.90
C CYS A 165 -22.92 14.48 15.63
N PHE A 166 -22.75 14.82 14.35
CA PHE A 166 -22.85 16.18 13.91
C PHE A 166 -24.28 16.57 14.31
N ARG A 167 -24.42 17.14 15.51
CA ARG A 167 -25.48 18.11 15.76
C ARG A 167 -25.22 19.22 14.75
N SER A 168 -25.60 18.98 13.50
CA SER A 168 -25.72 20.02 12.51
C SER A 168 -26.63 21.04 13.17
N CYS A 169 -26.20 22.29 13.16
CA CYS A 169 -26.84 23.40 13.85
C CYS A 169 -28.33 23.61 13.44
N ASN A 170 -28.85 22.79 12.53
CA ASN A 170 -30.23 22.76 12.07
C ASN A 170 -31.27 22.46 13.16
N ILE A 171 -30.97 21.67 14.18
CA ILE A 171 -31.96 21.39 15.25
C ILE A 171 -32.13 22.61 16.19
N ALA A 172 -31.08 23.41 16.40
CA ALA A 172 -31.17 24.60 17.25
C ALA A 172 -31.91 25.76 16.55
N VAL A 173 -31.72 25.93 15.23
CA VAL A 173 -32.36 27.02 14.46
C VAL A 173 -33.87 26.84 14.34
N PHE A 174 -34.36 25.59 14.19
CA PHE A 174 -35.80 25.32 14.12
C PHE A 174 -36.52 25.66 15.44
N ASN A 175 -35.90 25.37 16.57
CA ASN A 175 -36.48 25.66 17.90
C ASN A 175 -36.51 27.16 18.21
N ILE A 176 -35.49 27.93 17.82
CA ILE A 176 -35.49 29.39 18.01
C ILE A 176 -36.56 30.06 17.14
N ARG A 177 -36.72 29.65 15.87
CA ARG A 177 -37.76 30.24 15.00
C ARG A 177 -39.17 29.96 15.51
N HIS A 178 -39.44 28.76 16.02
CA HIS A 178 -40.73 28.45 16.64
C HIS A 178 -40.96 29.21 17.95
N PHE A 179 -39.92 29.32 18.80
CA PHE A 179 -40.01 30.08 20.05
C PHE A 179 -40.29 31.57 19.82
N LEU A 180 -39.64 32.19 18.83
CA LEU A 180 -39.85 33.60 18.48
C LEU A 180 -41.25 33.84 17.90
N LEU A 181 -41.78 32.93 17.07
CA LEU A 181 -43.16 32.98 16.58
C LEU A 181 -44.18 32.91 17.73
N ILE A 182 -43.98 32.01 18.69
CA ILE A 182 -44.88 31.90 19.85
C ILE A 182 -44.80 33.17 20.72
N LEU A 183 -43.62 33.76 20.87
CA LEU A 183 -43.44 35.01 21.61
C LEU A 183 -44.19 36.18 20.95
N GLU A 184 -44.10 36.34 19.64
CA GLU A 184 -44.86 37.38 18.91
C GLU A 184 -46.38 37.23 19.12
N PHE A 185 -46.90 36.00 19.10
CA PHE A 185 -48.33 35.77 19.36
C PHE A 185 -48.75 36.08 20.80
N MET A 186 -47.85 35.98 21.79
CA MET A 186 -48.17 36.36 23.19
C MET A 186 -48.13 37.87 23.45
N PHE A 187 -47.48 38.66 22.59
CA PHE A 187 -47.40 40.13 22.74
C PHE A 187 -48.38 40.91 21.85
N ILE A 188 -49.14 40.23 20.99
CA ILE A 188 -50.14 40.83 20.08
C ILE A 188 -51.59 40.54 20.56
N CYS A 189 -51.78 39.79 21.64
CA CYS A 189 -53.03 39.68 22.39
C CYS A 189 -52.97 40.52 23.68
#